data_AF-A0A699Q6V1-F1
#
_entry.id   AF-A0A699Q6V1-F1
#
_cell.length_a   1.000
_cell.length_b   1.000
_cell.length_c   1.000
_cell.angle_alpha   90.00
_cell.angle_beta   90.00
_cell.angle_gamma   90.00
#
_symmetry.space_group_name_H-M   'P 1'
#
loop_
_entity.id
_entity.type
_entity.pdbx_description
1 polymer ?
#
loop_
_entity_poly.entity_id
_entity_poly.type
_entity_poly.pdbx_seq_one_letter_code
_entity_poly.pdbx_strand_id
1 'polypeptide(L)'
;MSSEQLAEIDKAYSISAKLTSDERAYVTALHPTEKQRTDANWRYEGLHVLLWALGYVPTLSYPDSMCEVAPDVKIIHDLTEVQFRQRAKLRSKKEILDQADLILHLDWACTEARLKKQPAPGELNSDAVVESHHALNWLIKYGDQEWDDAHIAREFEAWQADPGDFTYFDGGFSTPSATGY
;
A
#
# COMPACT_ATOMS: atom_id res chain seq x y z
N MET A 1 -17.18 5.80 -10.55
CA MET A 1 -16.71 7.12 -11.01
C MET A 1 -17.15 7.31 -12.45
N SER A 2 -17.80 8.42 -12.81
CA SER A 2 -18.18 8.71 -14.19
C SER A 2 -16.97 9.21 -15.00
N SER A 3 -17.06 9.16 -16.34
CA SER A 3 -16.05 9.73 -17.23
C SER A 3 -15.85 11.23 -17.03
N GLU A 4 -16.91 11.94 -16.63
CA GLU A 4 -16.88 13.37 -16.32
C GLU A 4 -16.08 13.65 -15.05
N GLN A 5 -16.28 12.87 -13.98
CA GLN A 5 -15.50 12.98 -12.74
C GLN A 5 -14.00 12.72 -12.97
N LEU A 6 -13.67 11.72 -13.79
CA LEU A 6 -12.29 11.45 -14.19
C LEU A 6 -11.64 12.64 -14.91
N ALA A 7 -12.37 13.27 -15.83
CA ALA A 7 -11.87 14.42 -16.57
C ALA A 7 -11.65 15.65 -15.68
N GLU A 8 -12.51 15.88 -14.69
CA GLU A 8 -12.35 16.96 -13.71
C GLU A 8 -11.09 16.75 -12.84
N ILE A 9 -10.89 15.54 -12.31
CA ILE A 9 -9.73 15.19 -11.50
C ILE A 9 -8.45 15.27 -12.34
N ASP A 10 -8.49 14.83 -13.60
CA ASP A 10 -7.35 14.90 -14.51
C ASP A 10 -6.95 16.34 -14.84
N LYS A 11 -7.93 17.22 -15.04
CA LYS A 11 -7.69 18.65 -15.23
C LYS A 11 -7.01 19.28 -14.00
N ALA A 12 -7.37 18.84 -12.80
CA ALA A 12 -6.83 19.38 -11.56
C ALA A 12 -5.42 18.84 -11.24
N TYR A 13 -5.17 17.55 -11.48
CA TYR A 13 -4.00 16.86 -10.92
C TYR A 13 -3.16 16.06 -11.93
N SER A 14 -3.55 16.07 -13.20
CA SER A 14 -2.93 15.32 -14.30
C SER A 14 -2.80 13.83 -13.97
N ILE A 15 -3.87 13.24 -13.42
CA ILE A 15 -3.89 11.83 -12.99
C ILE A 15 -3.72 10.86 -14.16
N SER A 16 -4.21 11.18 -15.35
CA SER A 16 -4.14 10.31 -16.52
C SER A 16 -2.72 9.93 -16.88
N ALA A 17 -1.73 10.80 -16.65
CA ALA A 17 -0.32 10.51 -16.90
C ALA A 17 0.31 9.63 -15.81
N LYS A 18 -0.31 9.55 -14.63
CA LYS A 18 0.17 8.82 -13.44
C LYS A 18 -0.48 7.45 -13.29
N LEU A 19 -1.63 7.23 -13.95
CA LEU A 19 -2.32 5.95 -13.91
C LEU A 19 -1.45 4.84 -14.49
N THR A 20 -1.42 3.74 -13.76
CA THR A 20 -0.73 2.51 -14.14
C THR A 20 -1.48 1.85 -15.29
N SER A 21 -0.89 0.82 -15.91
CA SER A 21 -1.55 0.11 -17.01
C SER A 21 -2.90 -0.48 -16.56
N ASP A 22 -2.93 -1.10 -15.38
CA ASP A 22 -4.12 -1.77 -14.84
C ASP A 22 -5.17 -0.77 -14.37
N GLU A 23 -4.76 0.30 -13.70
CA GLU A 23 -5.67 1.37 -13.30
C GLU A 23 -6.32 2.03 -14.51
N ARG A 24 -5.53 2.31 -15.56
CA ARG A 24 -6.04 2.87 -16.81
C ARG A 24 -7.03 1.93 -17.49
N ALA A 25 -6.72 0.64 -17.54
CA ALA A 25 -7.62 -0.37 -18.08
C ALA A 25 -8.93 -0.44 -17.28
N TYR A 26 -8.88 -0.27 -15.95
CA TYR A 26 -10.06 -0.23 -15.10
C TYR A 26 -10.91 1.03 -15.30
N VAL A 27 -10.30 2.23 -15.22
CA VAL A 27 -11.08 3.49 -15.25
C VAL A 27 -11.66 3.81 -16.62
N THR A 28 -11.11 3.23 -17.69
CA THR A 28 -11.60 3.39 -19.07
C THR A 28 -12.55 2.27 -19.51
N ALA A 29 -12.68 1.20 -18.73
CA ALA A 29 -13.57 0.09 -19.06
C ALA A 29 -15.05 0.51 -18.98
N LEU A 30 -15.79 0.30 -20.07
CA LEU A 30 -17.25 0.51 -20.08
C LEU A 30 -17.95 -0.43 -19.08
N HIS A 31 -17.45 -1.66 -18.97
CA HIS A 31 -17.93 -2.69 -18.06
C HIS A 31 -16.73 -3.39 -17.42
N PRO A 32 -16.19 -2.88 -16.29
CA PRO A 32 -15.09 -3.55 -15.61
C PRO A 32 -15.52 -4.94 -15.14
N THR A 33 -14.57 -5.87 -15.08
CA THR A 33 -14.81 -7.22 -14.53
C THR A 33 -14.98 -7.17 -13.01
N GLU A 34 -15.52 -8.24 -12.41
CA GLU A 34 -15.59 -8.35 -10.94
C GLU A 34 -14.20 -8.29 -10.32
N LYS A 35 -13.23 -9.02 -10.90
CA LYS A 35 -11.84 -8.97 -10.44
C LYS A 35 -11.28 -7.54 -10.44
N GLN A 36 -11.44 -6.80 -11.53
CA GLN A 36 -10.95 -5.42 -11.59
C GLN A 36 -11.61 -4.51 -10.55
N ARG A 37 -12.91 -4.70 -10.26
CA ARG A 37 -13.58 -3.97 -9.18
C ARG A 37 -13.01 -4.34 -7.81
N THR A 38 -12.78 -5.62 -7.56
CA THR A 38 -12.19 -6.11 -6.31
C THR A 38 -10.79 -5.57 -6.12
N ASP A 39 -9.91 -5.71 -7.12
CA ASP A 39 -8.54 -5.22 -7.08
C ASP A 39 -8.50 -3.69 -6.87
N ALA A 40 -9.37 -2.93 -7.57
CA ALA A 40 -9.46 -1.49 -7.39
C ALA A 40 -10.01 -1.08 -6.01
N ASN A 41 -10.90 -1.88 -5.43
CA ASN A 41 -11.40 -1.63 -4.07
C ASN A 41 -10.28 -1.85 -3.04
N TRP A 42 -9.49 -2.91 -3.20
CA TRP A 42 -8.38 -3.22 -2.29
C TRP A 42 -7.32 -2.11 -2.24
N ARG A 43 -7.15 -1.32 -3.31
CA ARG A 43 -6.27 -0.13 -3.31
C ARG A 43 -6.63 0.94 -2.28
N TYR A 44 -7.85 0.93 -1.73
CA TYR A 44 -8.18 1.81 -0.61
C TYR A 44 -7.38 1.51 0.66
N GLU A 45 -6.94 0.28 0.88
CA GLU A 45 -6.04 -0.06 1.98
C GLU A 45 -4.71 0.67 1.84
N GLY A 46 -4.15 0.69 0.63
CA GLY A 46 -2.94 1.43 0.34
C GLY A 46 -3.13 2.94 0.57
N LEU A 47 -4.26 3.50 0.13
CA LEU A 47 -4.60 4.90 0.44
C LEU A 47 -4.68 5.14 1.95
N HIS A 48 -5.34 4.25 2.69
CA HIS A 48 -5.51 4.35 4.14
C HIS A 48 -4.14 4.39 4.86
N VAL A 49 -3.22 3.51 4.46
CA VAL A 49 -1.83 3.49 4.93
C VAL A 49 -1.10 4.78 4.60
N LEU A 50 -1.24 5.32 3.39
CA LEU A 50 -0.59 6.58 3.01
C LEU A 50 -1.16 7.79 3.78
N LEU A 51 -2.47 7.83 3.99
CA LEU A 51 -3.11 8.85 4.82
C LEU A 51 -2.69 8.75 6.29
N TRP A 52 -2.53 7.53 6.79
CA TRP A 52 -1.88 7.30 8.07
C TRP A 52 -0.44 7.79 8.04
N ALA A 53 0.41 7.43 7.08
CA ALA A 53 1.80 7.93 7.07
C ALA A 53 1.87 9.47 7.10
N LEU A 54 0.91 10.16 6.49
CA LEU A 54 0.81 11.62 6.44
C LEU A 54 0.06 12.29 7.61
N GLY A 55 -0.36 11.55 8.64
CA GLY A 55 -0.94 12.15 9.84
C GLY A 55 -2.45 12.42 9.77
N TYR A 56 -3.12 12.02 8.68
CA TYR A 56 -4.58 12.20 8.54
C TYR A 56 -5.37 11.13 9.28
N VAL A 57 -4.89 9.89 9.22
CA VAL A 57 -5.44 8.77 9.98
C VAL A 57 -4.63 8.60 11.28
N PRO A 58 -5.27 8.58 12.46
CA PRO A 58 -4.57 8.54 13.74
C PRO A 58 -3.94 7.18 14.07
N THR A 59 -4.54 6.09 13.61
CA THR A 59 -4.10 4.71 13.88
C THR A 59 -4.53 3.81 12.73
N LEU A 60 -3.72 2.82 12.37
CA LEU A 60 -4.17 1.73 11.51
C LEU A 60 -4.85 0.68 12.39
N SER A 61 -6.05 0.28 11.99
CA SER A 61 -6.78 -0.80 12.65
C SER A 61 -6.11 -2.15 12.42
N TYR A 62 -6.42 -3.11 13.29
CA TYR A 62 -6.03 -4.50 13.05
C TYR A 62 -6.68 -4.99 11.75
N PRO A 63 -5.94 -5.66 10.84
CA PRO A 63 -6.43 -6.01 9.50
C PRO A 63 -7.27 -7.29 9.52
N ASP A 64 -8.37 -7.28 10.27
CA ASP A 64 -9.41 -8.33 10.24
C ASP A 64 -10.48 -8.08 9.16
N SER A 65 -10.49 -6.89 8.60
CA SER A 65 -11.49 -6.40 7.67
C SER A 65 -10.95 -5.27 6.81
N MET A 66 -11.74 -4.84 5.84
CA MET A 66 -11.37 -3.73 4.96
C MET A 66 -11.44 -2.39 5.71
N CYS A 67 -10.54 -1.45 5.39
CA CYS A 67 -10.51 -0.11 5.95
C CYS A 67 -11.81 0.68 5.72
N GLU A 68 -12.09 1.67 6.57
CA GLU A 68 -13.20 2.60 6.37
C GLU A 68 -12.92 3.56 5.20
N VAL A 69 -13.43 3.25 4.02
CA VAL A 69 -13.18 4.01 2.78
C VAL A 69 -13.76 5.44 2.82
N ALA A 70 -14.94 5.63 3.41
CA ALA A 70 -15.66 6.90 3.33
C ALA A 70 -14.92 8.08 4.01
N PRO A 71 -14.36 7.94 5.23
CA PRO A 71 -13.49 8.95 5.83
C PRO A 71 -12.29 9.32 4.97
N ASP A 72 -11.62 8.34 4.37
CA ASP A 72 -10.41 8.54 3.57
C ASP A 72 -10.70 9.29 2.28
N VAL A 73 -11.74 8.87 1.55
CA VAL A 73 -12.18 9.56 0.34
C VAL A 73 -12.60 11.00 0.65
N LYS A 74 -13.24 11.24 1.81
CA LYS A 74 -13.61 12.59 2.22
C LYS A 74 -12.39 13.49 2.42
N ILE A 75 -11.28 12.97 2.96
CA ILE A 75 -10.02 13.74 3.08
C ILE A 75 -9.52 14.20 1.71
N ILE A 76 -9.54 13.29 0.72
CA ILE A 76 -9.08 13.59 -0.65
C ILE A 76 -10.03 14.56 -1.36
N HIS A 77 -11.34 14.42 -1.15
CA HIS A 77 -12.35 15.24 -1.79
C HIS A 77 -12.45 16.66 -1.21
N ASP A 78 -12.41 16.79 0.12
CA ASP A 78 -12.70 18.07 0.80
C ASP A 78 -11.48 19.01 0.86
N LEU A 79 -10.28 18.50 0.58
CA LEU A 79 -9.04 19.28 0.61
C LEU A 79 -8.56 19.58 -0.81
N THR A 80 -8.17 20.83 -1.05
CA THR A 80 -7.34 21.15 -2.22
C THR A 80 -5.94 20.56 -2.04
N GLU A 81 -5.19 20.34 -3.12
CA GLU A 81 -3.79 19.89 -3.03
C GLU A 81 -2.95 20.77 -2.09
N VAL A 82 -3.13 22.09 -2.14
CA VAL A 82 -2.41 23.02 -1.26
C VAL A 82 -2.76 22.75 0.21
N GLN A 83 -4.04 22.60 0.53
CA GLN A 83 -4.49 22.31 1.89
C GLN A 83 -4.01 20.92 2.34
N PHE A 84 -4.04 19.93 1.46
CA PHE A 84 -3.57 18.58 1.71
C PHE A 84 -2.08 18.56 2.04
N ARG A 85 -1.26 19.27 1.27
CA ARG A 85 0.19 19.37 1.55
C ARG A 85 0.49 20.14 2.83
N GLN A 86 -0.24 21.21 3.11
CA GLN A 86 -0.04 22.04 4.31
C GLN A 86 -0.43 21.32 5.61
N ARG A 87 -1.46 20.48 5.57
CA ARG A 87 -1.96 19.75 6.75
C ARG A 87 -1.23 18.43 6.98
N ALA A 88 -0.60 17.87 5.94
CA ALA A 88 0.17 16.64 6.04
C ALA A 88 1.32 16.77 7.05
N LYS A 89 1.42 15.79 7.94
CA LYS A 89 2.49 15.63 8.92
C LYS A 89 3.01 14.21 8.82
N LEU A 90 4.14 14.06 8.15
CA LEU A 90 4.78 12.76 8.01
C LEU A 90 5.13 12.20 9.40
N ARG A 91 4.69 10.97 9.67
CA ARG A 91 5.04 10.22 10.88
C ARG A 91 6.55 9.97 10.94
N SER A 92 7.05 9.71 12.14
CA SER A 92 8.47 9.43 12.31
C SER A 92 8.86 8.14 11.56
N LYS A 93 10.13 8.06 11.13
CA LYS A 93 10.67 6.83 10.53
C LYS A 93 10.47 5.62 11.43
N LYS A 94 10.60 5.81 12.75
CA LYS A 94 10.37 4.74 13.72
C LYS A 94 8.93 4.23 13.65
N GLU A 95 7.93 5.11 13.70
CA GLU A 95 6.52 4.68 13.62
C GLU A 95 6.21 3.94 12.33
N ILE A 96 6.72 4.43 11.20
CA ILE A 96 6.53 3.78 9.89
C ILE A 96 7.17 2.39 9.87
N LEU A 97 8.39 2.26 10.41
CA LEU A 97 9.10 0.98 10.45
C LEU A 97 8.50 -0.01 11.44
N ASP A 98 8.04 0.44 12.60
CA ASP A 98 7.35 -0.41 13.56
C ASP A 98 6.07 -0.99 12.93
N GLN A 99 5.37 -0.20 12.11
CA GLN A 99 4.17 -0.66 11.41
C GLN A 99 4.50 -1.58 10.22
N ALA A 100 5.58 -1.32 9.49
CA ALA A 100 6.06 -2.19 8.43
C ALA A 100 6.51 -3.56 8.97
N ASP A 101 7.19 -3.58 10.12
CA ASP A 101 7.57 -4.82 10.80
C ASP A 101 6.34 -5.62 11.27
N LEU A 102 5.34 -4.94 11.85
CA LEU A 102 4.08 -5.58 12.24
C LEU A 102 3.38 -6.22 11.04
N ILE A 103 3.20 -5.48 9.94
CA ILE A 103 2.46 -6.01 8.79
C ILE A 103 3.21 -7.17 8.11
N LEU A 104 4.54 -7.12 8.06
CA LEU A 104 5.38 -8.20 7.57
C LEU A 104 5.12 -9.49 8.35
N HIS A 105 5.11 -9.41 9.69
CA HIS A 105 4.82 -10.56 10.54
C HIS A 105 3.41 -11.11 10.34
N LEU A 106 2.41 -10.25 10.15
CA LEU A 106 1.03 -10.67 9.87
C LEU A 106 0.91 -11.34 8.50
N ASP A 107 1.59 -10.81 7.47
CA ASP A 107 1.61 -11.40 6.14
C ASP A 107 2.28 -12.77 6.12
N TRP A 108 3.38 -12.92 6.86
CA TRP A 108 4.02 -14.21 7.07
C TRP A 108 3.10 -15.21 7.77
N ALA A 109 2.35 -14.80 8.79
CA ALA A 109 1.39 -15.65 9.46
C ALA A 109 0.25 -16.12 8.51
N CYS A 110 -0.26 -15.21 7.67
CA CYS A 110 -1.23 -15.54 6.62
C CYS A 110 -0.65 -16.51 5.58
N THR A 111 0.60 -16.29 5.18
CA THR A 111 1.31 -17.16 4.23
C THR A 111 1.55 -18.56 4.79
N GLU A 112 1.99 -18.67 6.04
CA GLU A 112 2.20 -19.96 6.69
C GLU A 112 0.89 -20.75 6.81
N ALA A 113 -0.20 -20.10 7.23
CA ALA A 113 -1.52 -20.73 7.30
C ALA A 113 -1.98 -21.22 5.92
N ARG A 114 -1.81 -20.40 4.87
CA ARG A 114 -2.12 -20.77 3.48
C ARG A 114 -1.34 -22.01 3.02
N LEU A 115 -0.03 -22.07 3.30
CA LEU A 115 0.81 -23.23 2.98
C LEU A 115 0.35 -24.50 3.71
N LYS A 116 -0.08 -24.36 4.97
CA LYS A 116 -0.62 -25.47 5.79
C LYS A 116 -2.08 -25.79 5.48
N LYS A 117 -2.72 -25.09 4.53
CA LYS A 117 -4.16 -25.19 4.21
C LYS A 117 -5.06 -24.96 5.43
N GLN A 118 -4.67 -24.00 6.27
CA GLN A 118 -5.36 -23.56 7.47
C GLN A 118 -6.01 -22.19 7.22
N PRO A 119 -7.05 -21.82 7.99
CA PRO A 119 -7.58 -20.46 7.97
C PRO A 119 -6.51 -19.47 8.44
N ALA A 120 -6.57 -18.23 7.94
CA ALA A 120 -5.72 -17.15 8.42
C ALA A 120 -5.85 -17.01 9.95
N PRO A 121 -4.74 -16.87 10.70
CA PRO A 121 -4.78 -16.86 12.14
C PRO A 121 -5.39 -15.55 12.65
N GLY A 122 -5.99 -15.58 13.84
CA GLY A 122 -6.47 -14.37 14.52
C GLY A 122 -7.46 -13.53 13.72
N GLU A 123 -8.31 -14.16 12.91
CA GLU A 123 -9.32 -13.49 12.07
C GLU A 123 -8.75 -12.52 11.02
N LEU A 124 -7.45 -12.63 10.71
CA LEU A 124 -6.80 -11.78 9.71
C LEU A 124 -7.48 -11.89 8.34
N ASN A 125 -7.66 -10.74 7.71
CA ASN A 125 -7.98 -10.64 6.32
C ASN A 125 -6.68 -10.56 5.51
N SER A 126 -6.32 -11.67 4.86
CA SER A 126 -5.08 -11.76 4.07
C SER A 126 -4.99 -10.70 2.97
N ASP A 127 -6.10 -10.30 2.34
CA ASP A 127 -6.08 -9.31 1.27
C ASP A 127 -5.78 -7.91 1.82
N ALA A 128 -6.40 -7.54 2.95
CA ALA A 128 -6.12 -6.28 3.64
C ALA A 128 -4.65 -6.20 4.12
N VAL A 129 -4.12 -7.32 4.62
CA VAL A 129 -2.72 -7.44 5.03
C VAL A 129 -1.78 -7.21 3.85
N VAL A 130 -2.02 -7.86 2.71
CA VAL A 130 -1.16 -7.75 1.52
C VAL A 130 -1.13 -6.33 0.96
N GLU A 131 -2.28 -5.65 0.87
CA GLU A 131 -2.31 -4.26 0.40
C GLU A 131 -1.67 -3.28 1.38
N SER A 132 -1.85 -3.50 2.68
CA SER A 132 -1.16 -2.70 3.71
C SER A 132 0.35 -2.88 3.63
N HIS A 133 0.80 -4.13 3.44
CA HIS A 133 2.22 -4.47 3.30
C HIS A 133 2.82 -3.85 2.03
N HIS A 134 2.11 -3.93 0.90
CA HIS A 134 2.48 -3.26 -0.35
C HIS A 134 2.75 -1.76 -0.15
N ALA A 135 1.82 -1.05 0.47
CA ALA A 135 1.97 0.39 0.70
C ALA A 135 3.11 0.73 1.68
N LEU A 136 3.29 -0.07 2.74
CA LEU A 136 4.37 0.12 3.71
C LEU A 136 5.75 -0.15 3.09
N ASN A 137 5.88 -1.19 2.25
CA ASN A 137 7.13 -1.48 1.54
C ASN A 137 7.52 -0.36 0.59
N TRP A 138 6.55 0.19 -0.15
CA TRP A 138 6.78 1.36 -0.99
C TRP A 138 7.23 2.58 -0.15
N LEU A 139 6.57 2.84 0.98
CA LEU A 139 6.90 3.97 1.87
C LEU A 139 8.34 3.89 2.41
N ILE A 140 8.82 2.69 2.74
CA ILE A 140 10.18 2.50 3.26
C ILE A 140 11.23 2.32 2.16
N LYS A 141 10.83 2.39 0.89
CA LYS A 141 11.66 2.12 -0.30
C LYS A 141 12.31 0.74 -0.27
N TYR A 142 11.56 -0.26 0.19
CA TYR A 142 12.05 -1.61 0.18
C TYR A 142 12.36 -2.06 -1.25
N GLY A 143 13.59 -2.52 -1.49
CA GLY A 143 14.07 -2.94 -2.80
C GLY A 143 14.08 -1.85 -3.89
N ASP A 144 13.96 -0.56 -3.53
CA ASP A 144 13.83 0.58 -4.47
C ASP A 144 12.78 0.34 -5.58
N GLN A 145 11.68 -0.34 -5.22
CA GLN A 145 10.62 -0.68 -6.16
C GLN A 145 9.65 0.48 -6.39
N GLU A 146 9.18 0.61 -7.63
CA GLU A 146 8.07 1.51 -7.95
C GLU A 146 6.76 0.99 -7.34
N TRP A 147 5.76 1.87 -7.25
CA TRP A 147 4.45 1.55 -6.64
C TRP A 147 3.85 0.25 -7.16
N ASP A 148 3.84 0.02 -8.48
CA ASP A 148 3.27 -1.22 -9.05
C ASP A 148 4.11 -2.48 -8.83
N ASP A 149 5.38 -2.31 -8.45
CA ASP A 149 6.32 -3.41 -8.30
C ASP A 149 6.59 -3.78 -6.84
N ALA A 150 6.10 -2.97 -5.88
CA ALA A 150 6.29 -3.13 -4.43
C ALA A 150 5.53 -4.32 -3.83
N HIS A 151 5.49 -5.44 -4.54
CA HIS A 151 4.86 -6.69 -4.17
C HIS A 151 5.87 -7.68 -3.59
N ILE A 152 5.42 -8.39 -2.55
CA ILE A 152 6.17 -9.41 -1.80
C ILE A 152 6.42 -10.66 -2.65
N ALA A 153 5.84 -10.77 -3.85
CA ALA A 153 5.95 -11.94 -4.72
C ALA A 153 7.41 -12.40 -4.93
N ARG A 154 8.37 -11.46 -4.90
CA ARG A 154 9.81 -11.76 -5.01
C ARG A 154 10.41 -12.40 -3.76
N GLU A 155 9.91 -12.12 -2.56
CA GLU A 155 10.37 -12.74 -1.31
C GLU A 155 9.92 -14.20 -1.21
N PHE A 156 8.72 -14.51 -1.68
CA PHE A 156 8.19 -15.87 -1.65
C PHE A 156 8.92 -16.79 -2.67
N GLU A 157 9.27 -16.27 -3.84
CA GLU A 157 10.10 -16.99 -4.81
C GLU A 157 11.54 -17.18 -4.29
N ALA A 158 12.12 -16.16 -3.65
CA ALA A 158 13.45 -16.23 -3.06
C ALA A 158 13.50 -17.21 -1.87
N TRP A 159 12.54 -17.13 -0.94
CA TRP A 159 12.44 -18.04 0.20
C TRP A 159 12.14 -19.48 -0.21
N GLN A 160 11.34 -19.71 -1.28
CA GLN A 160 11.17 -21.06 -1.83
C GLN A 160 12.45 -21.60 -2.46
N ALA A 161 13.28 -20.73 -3.04
CA ALA A 161 14.54 -21.12 -3.66
C ALA A 161 15.62 -21.45 -2.61
N ASP A 162 15.71 -20.68 -1.52
CA ASP A 162 16.62 -20.97 -0.40
C ASP A 162 16.08 -20.46 0.96
N PRO A 163 15.34 -21.28 1.72
CA PRO A 163 14.76 -20.88 3.01
C PRO A 163 15.77 -20.50 4.10
N GLY A 164 17.07 -20.77 3.89
CA GLY A 164 18.15 -20.50 4.84
C GLY A 164 19.02 -19.28 4.49
N ASP A 165 18.78 -18.67 3.34
CA ASP A 165 19.48 -17.48 2.88
C ASP A 165 18.69 -16.25 3.32
N PHE A 166 19.26 -15.44 4.21
CA PHE A 166 18.66 -14.19 4.69
C PHE A 166 19.23 -12.97 3.95
N THR A 167 20.06 -13.17 2.92
CA THR A 167 20.74 -12.08 2.21
C THR A 167 19.78 -11.16 1.43
N TYR A 168 18.50 -11.55 1.28
CA TYR A 168 17.45 -10.65 0.77
C TYR A 168 17.14 -9.50 1.74
N PHE A 169 17.34 -9.71 3.05
CA PHE A 169 17.25 -8.66 4.07
C PHE A 169 18.52 -7.79 4.15
N ASP A 170 19.65 -8.26 3.60
CA ASP A 170 20.93 -7.54 3.59
C ASP A 170 21.02 -6.44 2.51
N GLY A 171 19.93 -6.19 1.77
CA GLY A 171 19.78 -5.07 0.84
C GLY A 171 19.82 -3.67 1.50
N GLY A 172 19.95 -3.61 2.83
CA GLY A 172 20.56 -2.50 3.54
C GLY A 172 19.77 -1.19 3.53
N PHE A 173 19.36 -0.76 4.72
CA PHE A 173 19.33 0.66 5.03
C PHE A 173 20.67 1.30 4.61
N SER A 174 20.71 1.93 3.46
CA SER A 174 21.75 2.91 3.17
C SER A 174 21.51 4.09 4.10
N THR A 175 22.15 4.08 5.26
CA THR A 175 22.34 5.29 6.05
C THR A 175 22.99 6.32 5.13
N PRO A 176 22.39 7.51 4.92
CA PRO A 176 23.09 8.56 4.20
C PRO A 176 24.42 8.81 4.92
N SER A 177 25.51 8.67 4.18
CA SER A 177 26.84 9.07 4.61
C SER A 177 26.76 10.46 5.21
N ALA A 178 27.02 10.57 6.51
CA ALA A 178 27.17 11.85 7.19
C ALA A 178 28.51 12.49 6.78
N THR A 179 28.61 12.92 5.53
CA THR A 179 29.67 13.80 5.03
C THR A 179 29.17 14.50 3.77
N GLY A 180 28.84 15.79 3.91
CA GLY A 180 28.53 16.66 2.78
C GLY A 180 27.55 17.75 3.17
N TYR A 181 28.12 18.91 3.51
CA TYR A 181 27.50 20.21 3.75
C TYR A 181 26.31 20.54 2.85
#